data_AF-A0A954EGR3-F1
#
_entry.id   AF-A0A954EGR3-F1
#
_cell.length_a   1.000
_cell.length_b   1.000
_cell.length_c   1.000
_cell.angle_alpha   90.00
_cell.angle_beta   90.00
_cell.angle_gamma   90.00
#
_symmetry.space_group_name_H-M   'P 1'
#
loop_
_entity.id
_entity.type
_entity.pdbx_description
1 polymer ?
#
loop_
_entity_poly.entity_id
_entity_poly.type
_entity_poly.pdbx_seq_one_letter_code
_entity_poly.pdbx_strand_id
1 'polypeptide(L)'
;DMKAARFSIQAARHRLELDRKSFLRIDAVLDGNHGGAGPSNVGPGLRFEIPVFNRNEGLIIRSQWSLDQASRNYQSVRDRIITEVKTSLASVDQANSNLQLLREEVLPDLQDTIKLSEAAYRDGGDTYFLVLQSTTQYLDSRIRELELMADLRRAIAELDRSVGRRVVVEHYSEANFPLPEPSIDSDVERAPAPELLLPTSQTDPGVDSPEKTAVIVQASAGVKGVQRDNMTESLHRAAGKVSGKVDNQQNRLVAPIASQSGESANRWIEE
;
A
#
# COMPACT_ATOMS: atom_id res chain seq x y z
N ASP A 1 13.13 13.93 2.35
CA ASP A 1 12.30 14.98 1.68
C ASP A 1 12.24 16.30 2.42
N MET A 2 11.85 16.33 3.71
CA MET A 2 11.71 17.59 4.45
C MET A 2 12.97 18.48 4.46
N LYS A 3 14.16 17.87 4.63
CA LYS A 3 15.44 18.59 4.57
C LYS A 3 15.71 19.21 3.20
N ALA A 4 15.37 18.50 2.11
CA ALA A 4 15.52 18.99 0.75
C ALA A 4 14.55 20.16 0.47
N ALA A 5 13.29 20.07 0.93
CA ALA A 5 12.31 21.15 0.83
C ALA A 5 12.75 22.40 1.61
N ARG A 6 13.43 22.24 2.75
CA ARG A 6 14.03 23.38 3.47
C ARG A 6 15.15 24.04 2.66
N PHE A 7 16.02 23.26 2.02
CA PHE A 7 17.09 23.79 1.18
C PHE A 7 16.55 24.50 -0.06
N SER A 8 15.43 24.05 -0.65
CA SER A 8 14.83 24.75 -1.79
C SER A 8 14.30 26.14 -1.41
N ILE A 9 13.70 26.30 -0.22
CA ILE A 9 13.34 27.62 0.33
C ILE A 9 14.58 28.51 0.49
N GLN A 10 15.65 27.97 1.09
CA GLN A 10 16.88 28.72 1.30
C GLN A 10 17.51 29.18 -0.03
N ALA A 11 17.56 28.29 -1.01
CA ALA A 11 18.04 28.62 -2.36
C ALA A 11 17.16 29.69 -3.04
N ALA A 12 15.84 29.57 -2.95
CA ALA A 12 14.91 30.55 -3.50
C ALA A 12 15.03 31.92 -2.80
N ARG A 13 15.28 31.95 -1.49
CA ARG A 13 15.52 33.18 -0.73
C ARG A 13 16.82 33.86 -1.16
N HIS A 14 17.92 33.11 -1.27
CA HIS A 14 19.19 33.68 -1.74
C HIS A 14 19.10 34.19 -3.18
N ARG A 15 18.33 33.52 -4.04
CA ARG A 15 18.06 34.02 -5.39
C ARG A 15 17.34 35.36 -5.37
N LEU A 16 16.31 35.52 -4.54
CA LEU A 16 15.62 36.80 -4.38
C LEU A 16 16.56 37.89 -3.84
N GLU A 17 17.46 37.56 -2.91
CA GLU A 17 18.46 38.49 -2.40
C GLU A 17 19.46 38.93 -3.48
N LEU A 18 19.90 38.00 -4.33
CA LEU A 18 20.77 38.30 -5.47
C LEU A 18 20.07 39.19 -6.49
N ASP A 19 18.84 38.87 -6.87
CA ASP A 19 18.07 39.64 -7.85
C ASP A 19 17.75 41.07 -7.35
N ARG A 20 17.57 41.24 -6.03
CA ARG A 20 17.44 42.57 -5.41
C ARG A 20 18.72 43.38 -5.45
N LYS A 21 19.89 42.72 -5.39
CA LYS A 21 21.21 43.37 -5.40
C LYS A 21 21.80 43.52 -6.80
N SER A 22 21.31 42.76 -7.79
CA SER A 22 21.80 42.76 -9.17
C SER A 22 21.32 43.95 -10.01
N PHE A 23 20.83 45.03 -9.37
CA PHE A 23 20.45 46.25 -10.09
C PHE A 23 21.66 46.98 -10.68
N LEU A 24 22.87 46.75 -10.16
CA LEU A 24 24.11 47.29 -10.69
C LEU A 24 25.01 46.14 -11.12
N ARG A 25 25.47 46.17 -12.38
CA ARG A 25 26.42 45.21 -12.94
C ARG A 25 27.74 45.92 -13.23
N ILE A 26 28.83 45.32 -12.75
CA ILE A 26 30.20 45.79 -12.97
C ILE A 26 30.95 44.64 -13.63
N ASP A 27 31.46 44.89 -14.83
CA ASP A 27 32.25 43.96 -15.60
C ASP A 27 33.69 44.50 -15.72
N ALA A 28 34.68 43.64 -15.53
CA ALA A 28 36.06 43.91 -15.89
C ALA A 28 36.37 43.19 -17.20
N VAL A 29 36.97 43.91 -18.15
CA VAL A 29 37.33 43.40 -19.47
C VAL A 29 38.84 43.54 -19.62
N LEU A 30 39.47 42.50 -20.16
CA LEU A 30 40.86 42.54 -20.62
C LEU A 30 40.80 42.38 -22.13
N ASP A 31 41.22 43.42 -22.85
CA ASP A 31 41.27 43.41 -24.32
C ASP A 31 42.73 43.34 -24.77
N GLY A 32 42.99 42.53 -25.80
CA GLY A 32 44.31 42.36 -26.37
C GLY A 32 44.20 42.12 -27.87
N ASN A 33 44.78 43.01 -28.67
CA ASN A 33 44.77 42.90 -30.12
C ASN A 33 46.18 42.67 -30.67
N HIS A 34 46.37 41.61 -31.45
CA HIS A 34 47.62 41.28 -32.13
C HIS A 34 47.34 40.95 -33.61
N GLY A 35 47.86 41.78 -34.53
CA GLY A 35 47.70 41.60 -35.99
C GLY A 35 47.20 42.85 -36.70
N GLY A 36 48.10 43.51 -37.42
CA GLY A 36 47.90 44.75 -38.18
C GLY A 36 49.25 45.45 -38.41
N ALA A 37 49.31 46.50 -39.24
CA ALA A 37 50.54 47.27 -39.50
C ALA A 37 51.00 48.17 -38.31
N GLY A 38 50.53 47.89 -37.08
CA GLY A 38 50.78 48.70 -35.88
C GLY A 38 51.12 47.86 -34.63
N PRO A 39 51.52 48.51 -33.51
CA PRO A 39 51.96 47.83 -32.29
C PRO A 39 50.83 47.06 -31.59
N SER A 40 51.20 45.95 -30.95
CA SER A 40 50.30 45.15 -30.10
C SER A 40 49.86 45.96 -28.89
N ASN A 41 48.56 45.98 -28.61
CA ASN A 41 47.98 46.68 -27.46
C ASN A 41 47.24 45.68 -26.58
N VAL A 42 47.51 45.73 -25.28
CA VAL A 42 46.78 45.00 -24.25
C VAL A 42 46.39 46.01 -23.18
N GLY A 43 45.12 46.03 -22.80
CA GLY A 43 44.60 47.01 -21.84
C GLY A 43 43.45 46.47 -20.99
N PRO A 44 43.45 46.76 -19.67
CA PRO A 44 42.28 46.53 -18.82
C PRO A 44 41.24 47.64 -19.01
N GLY A 45 39.96 47.27 -18.96
CA GLY A 45 38.82 48.18 -18.94
C GLY A 45 37.82 47.79 -17.87
N LEU A 46 37.16 48.78 -17.27
CA LEU A 46 36.02 48.57 -16.38
C LEU A 46 34.76 49.11 -17.05
N ARG A 47 33.68 48.34 -17.00
CA ARG A 47 32.37 48.72 -17.50
C ARG A 47 31.35 48.60 -16.39
N PHE A 48 30.54 49.64 -16.19
CA PHE A 48 29.39 49.60 -15.29
C PHE A 48 28.14 50.06 -16.04
N GLU A 49 27.02 49.39 -15.79
CA GLU A 49 25.74 49.67 -16.42
C GLU A 49 24.76 50.21 -15.38
N ILE A 50 24.26 51.44 -15.57
CA ILE A 50 23.30 52.08 -14.67
C ILE A 50 21.90 52.00 -15.30
N PRO A 51 20.98 51.18 -14.78
CA PRO A 51 19.64 51.10 -15.32
C PRO A 51 18.81 52.31 -14.92
N VAL A 52 18.42 53.13 -15.90
CA VAL A 52 17.54 54.31 -15.69
C VAL A 52 16.06 53.89 -15.65
N PHE A 53 15.65 52.98 -16.55
CA PHE A 53 14.26 52.55 -16.71
C PHE A 53 13.97 51.11 -16.27
N ASN A 54 14.96 50.20 -16.31
CA ASN A 54 14.76 48.79 -16.01
C ASN A 54 15.48 48.39 -14.71
N ARG A 55 14.81 48.58 -13.56
CA ARG A 55 15.37 48.32 -12.22
C ARG A 55 15.27 46.86 -11.77
N ASN A 56 15.27 45.93 -12.73
CA ASN A 56 15.18 44.50 -12.47
C ASN A 56 13.86 44.01 -11.81
N GLU A 57 12.79 44.79 -11.93
CA GLU A 57 11.51 44.52 -11.25
C GLU A 57 10.90 43.17 -11.67
N GLY A 58 11.04 42.78 -12.94
CA GLY A 58 10.55 41.50 -13.45
C GLY A 58 11.26 40.27 -12.87
N LEU A 59 12.59 40.31 -12.69
CA LEU A 59 13.31 39.21 -12.05
C LEU A 59 13.00 39.14 -10.56
N ILE A 60 12.90 40.29 -9.89
CA ILE A 60 12.51 40.37 -8.48
C ILE A 60 11.12 39.73 -8.27
N ILE A 61 10.13 40.09 -9.10
CA ILE A 61 8.78 39.51 -9.03
C ILE A 61 8.84 38.00 -9.27
N ARG A 62 9.55 37.53 -10.31
CA ARG A 62 9.71 36.09 -10.59
C ARG A 62 10.31 35.34 -9.39
N SER A 63 11.36 35.87 -8.78
CA SER A 63 12.03 35.24 -7.65
C SER A 63 11.19 35.29 -6.37
N GLN A 64 10.34 36.31 -6.19
CA GLN A 64 9.32 36.30 -5.13
C GLN A 64 8.32 35.16 -5.30
N TRP A 65 7.78 34.98 -6.51
CA TRP A 65 6.89 33.85 -6.79
C TRP A 65 7.58 32.50 -6.64
N SER A 66 8.86 32.39 -7.02
CA SER A 66 9.65 31.18 -6.81
C SER A 66 9.82 30.86 -5.32
N LEU A 67 10.03 31.88 -4.47
CA LEU A 67 10.07 31.70 -3.02
C LEU A 67 8.71 31.29 -2.44
N ASP A 68 7.61 31.91 -2.88
CA ASP A 68 6.25 31.52 -2.47
C ASP A 68 5.95 30.07 -2.86
N GLN A 69 6.28 29.68 -4.10
CA GLN A 69 6.14 28.31 -4.58
C GLN A 69 6.95 27.32 -3.73
N ALA A 70 8.22 27.64 -3.42
CA ALA A 70 9.05 26.79 -2.58
C ALA A 70 8.47 26.65 -1.15
N SER A 71 7.91 27.73 -0.60
CA SER A 71 7.23 27.75 0.71
C SER A 71 5.98 26.87 0.71
N ARG A 72 5.12 27.00 -0.30
CA ARG A 72 3.92 26.14 -0.46
C ARG A 72 4.29 24.68 -0.64
N ASN A 73 5.34 24.39 -1.42
CA ASN A 73 5.82 23.04 -1.61
C ASN A 73 6.32 22.42 -0.30
N TYR A 74 7.03 23.19 0.53
CA TYR A 74 7.45 22.72 1.86
C TYR A 74 6.25 22.37 2.76
N GLN A 75 5.19 23.18 2.77
CA GLN A 75 3.99 22.87 3.53
C GLN A 75 3.30 21.61 3.00
N SER A 76 3.17 21.48 1.67
CA SER A 76 2.64 20.26 1.04
C SER A 76 3.43 19.00 1.41
N VAL A 77 4.76 19.07 1.36
CA VAL A 77 5.64 17.97 1.79
C VAL A 77 5.44 17.64 3.27
N ARG A 78 5.30 18.64 4.14
CA ARG A 78 5.05 18.45 5.56
C ARG A 78 3.72 17.73 5.80
N ASP A 79 2.64 18.18 5.18
CA ASP A 79 1.30 17.60 5.35
C ASP A 79 1.24 16.18 4.79
N ARG A 80 1.94 15.94 3.67
CA ARG A 80 2.13 14.61 3.09
C ARG A 80 2.83 13.66 4.07
N ILE A 81 3.97 14.07 4.64
CA ILE A 81 4.71 13.25 5.61
C ILE A 81 3.83 12.91 6.83
N ILE A 82 3.08 13.89 7.35
CA ILE A 82 2.16 13.65 8.47
C ILE A 82 1.10 12.61 8.11
N THR A 83 0.55 12.71 6.90
CA THR A 83 -0.47 11.76 6.41
C THR A 83 0.10 10.38 6.19
N GLU A 84 1.30 10.27 5.61
CA GLU A 84 2.01 9.00 5.40
C GLU A 84 2.28 8.29 6.73
N VAL A 85 2.77 9.00 7.75
CA VAL A 85 3.02 8.44 9.08
C VAL A 85 1.72 7.99 9.76
N LYS A 86 0.65 8.77 9.67
CA LYS A 86 -0.65 8.36 10.24
C LYS A 86 -1.20 7.12 9.56
N THR A 87 -1.08 7.04 8.24
CA THR A 87 -1.59 5.91 7.44
C THR A 87 -0.77 4.64 7.70
N SER A 88 0.55 4.76 7.80
CA SER A 88 1.43 3.62 8.10
C SER A 88 1.20 3.10 9.52
N LEU A 89 1.02 3.99 10.51
CA LEU A 89 0.67 3.60 11.87
C LEU A 89 -0.67 2.84 11.93
N ALA A 90 -1.72 3.40 11.32
CA ALA A 90 -3.02 2.73 11.25
C ALA A 90 -2.94 1.36 10.56
N SER A 91 -2.05 1.21 9.57
CA SER A 91 -1.81 -0.06 8.89
C SER A 91 -1.15 -1.10 9.80
N VAL A 92 -0.23 -0.67 10.68
CA VAL A 92 0.37 -1.54 11.71
C VAL A 92 -0.69 -2.00 12.71
N ASP A 93 -1.49 -1.07 13.22
CA ASP A 93 -2.55 -1.37 14.18
C ASP A 93 -3.57 -2.36 13.60
N GLN A 94 -3.97 -2.17 12.34
CA GLN A 94 -4.86 -3.07 11.63
C GLN A 94 -4.24 -4.46 11.44
N ALA A 95 -2.99 -4.53 10.97
CA ALA A 95 -2.30 -5.81 10.75
C ALA A 95 -2.13 -6.59 12.06
N ASN A 96 -1.80 -5.89 13.15
CA ASN A 96 -1.68 -6.49 14.47
C ASN A 96 -3.03 -7.00 14.99
N SER A 97 -4.10 -6.19 14.86
CA SER A 97 -5.45 -6.58 15.26
C SER A 97 -5.94 -7.81 14.51
N ASN A 98 -5.69 -7.89 13.19
CA ASN A 98 -6.04 -9.06 12.38
C ASN A 98 -5.30 -10.32 12.83
N LEU A 99 -3.99 -10.20 13.13
CA LEU A 99 -3.18 -11.32 13.61
C LEU A 99 -3.68 -11.80 14.99
N GLN A 100 -4.00 -10.86 15.86
CA GLN A 100 -4.51 -11.15 17.20
C GLN A 100 -5.86 -11.87 17.13
N LEU A 101 -6.80 -11.36 16.33
CA LEU A 101 -8.11 -11.98 16.10
C LEU A 101 -7.98 -13.45 15.64
N LEU A 102 -7.11 -13.71 14.66
CA LEU A 102 -6.91 -15.07 14.16
C LEU A 102 -6.33 -16.00 15.26
N ARG A 103 -5.39 -15.49 16.06
CA ARG A 103 -4.71 -16.28 17.10
C ARG A 103 -5.57 -16.55 18.32
N GLU A 104 -6.34 -15.57 18.75
CA GLU A 104 -7.07 -15.61 20.02
C GLU A 104 -8.49 -16.16 19.85
N GLU A 105 -9.11 -15.99 18.68
CA GLU A 105 -10.48 -16.45 18.44
C GLU A 105 -10.53 -17.64 17.48
N VAL A 106 -9.96 -17.51 16.27
CA VAL A 106 -10.20 -18.50 15.20
C VAL A 106 -9.42 -19.80 15.40
N LEU A 107 -8.12 -19.72 15.71
CA LEU A 107 -7.28 -20.92 15.85
C LEU A 107 -7.72 -21.83 17.00
N PRO A 108 -8.05 -21.32 18.20
CA PRO A 108 -8.57 -22.15 19.29
C PRO A 108 -9.88 -22.85 18.92
N ASP A 109 -10.83 -22.13 18.31
CA ASP A 109 -12.12 -22.68 17.90
C ASP A 109 -11.96 -23.83 16.88
N LEU A 110 -11.05 -23.68 15.92
CA LEU A 110 -10.73 -24.74 14.96
C LEU A 110 -10.05 -25.95 15.62
N GLN A 111 -9.18 -25.70 16.61
CA GLN A 111 -8.54 -26.77 17.37
C GLN A 111 -9.57 -27.57 18.17
N ASP A 112 -10.56 -26.90 18.77
CA ASP A 112 -11.65 -27.57 19.49
C ASP A 112 -12.60 -28.31 18.54
N THR A 113 -12.81 -27.79 17.32
CA THR A 113 -13.56 -28.48 16.27
C THR A 113 -12.89 -29.79 15.86
N ILE A 114 -11.55 -29.81 15.75
CA ILE A 114 -10.79 -31.04 15.48
C ILE A 114 -10.96 -32.06 16.62
N LYS A 115 -10.85 -31.62 17.88
CA LYS A 115 -11.04 -32.53 19.03
C LYS A 115 -12.45 -33.15 19.04
N LEU A 116 -13.46 -32.36 18.70
CA LEU A 116 -14.85 -32.82 18.64
C LEU A 116 -15.07 -33.83 17.50
N SER A 117 -14.52 -33.55 16.31
CA SER A 117 -14.63 -34.47 15.16
C SER A 117 -13.91 -35.79 15.42
N GLU A 118 -12.74 -35.75 16.06
CA GLU A 118 -11.99 -36.94 16.48
C GLU A 118 -12.74 -37.78 17.52
N ALA A 119 -13.44 -37.14 18.45
CA ALA A 119 -14.28 -37.84 19.43
C ALA A 119 -15.48 -38.52 18.75
N ALA A 120 -16.20 -37.80 17.88
CA ALA A 120 -17.37 -38.32 17.17
C ALA A 120 -17.01 -39.50 16.23
N TYR A 121 -15.84 -39.46 15.59
CA TYR A 121 -15.33 -40.58 14.81
C TYR A 121 -15.02 -41.81 15.66
N ARG A 122 -14.36 -41.61 16.82
CA ARG A 122 -14.04 -42.70 17.76
C ARG A 122 -15.28 -43.38 18.33
N ASP A 123 -16.35 -42.61 18.54
CA ASP A 123 -17.64 -43.13 19.02
C ASP A 123 -18.47 -43.79 17.90
N GLY A 124 -17.97 -43.79 16.65
CA GLY A 124 -18.65 -44.34 15.48
C GLY A 124 -19.83 -43.50 14.99
N GLY A 125 -19.99 -42.28 15.51
CA GLY A 125 -21.09 -41.38 15.20
C GLY A 125 -20.92 -40.61 13.89
N ASP A 126 -19.69 -40.46 13.40
CA ASP A 126 -19.37 -39.70 12.18
C ASP A 126 -18.31 -40.39 11.31
N THR A 127 -18.17 -39.92 10.06
CA THR A 127 -17.15 -40.41 9.12
C THR A 127 -15.79 -39.75 9.34
N TYR A 128 -14.70 -40.49 9.11
CA TYR A 128 -13.32 -39.96 9.20
C TYR A 128 -13.07 -38.74 8.29
N PHE A 129 -13.87 -38.58 7.24
CA PHE A 129 -13.82 -37.42 6.35
C PHE A 129 -13.98 -36.10 7.11
N LEU A 130 -14.81 -36.05 8.17
CA LEU A 130 -15.01 -34.84 8.96
C LEU A 130 -13.73 -34.43 9.70
N VAL A 131 -12.99 -35.39 10.26
CA VAL A 131 -11.69 -35.16 10.89
C VAL A 131 -10.73 -34.54 9.87
N LEU A 132 -10.57 -35.18 8.71
CA LEU A 132 -9.70 -34.68 7.65
C LEU A 132 -10.06 -33.26 7.20
N GLN A 133 -11.36 -32.98 7.02
CA GLN A 133 -11.84 -31.64 6.66
C GLN A 133 -11.47 -30.62 7.73
N SER A 134 -11.72 -30.90 9.02
CA SER A 134 -11.40 -29.99 10.12
C SER A 134 -9.89 -29.75 10.26
N THR A 135 -9.07 -30.78 10.10
CA THR A 135 -7.61 -30.66 10.12
C THR A 135 -7.10 -29.83 8.95
N THR A 136 -7.66 -30.00 7.75
CA THR A 136 -7.30 -29.19 6.58
C THR A 136 -7.60 -27.71 6.83
N GLN A 137 -8.78 -27.39 7.36
CA GLN A 137 -9.16 -26.01 7.70
C GLN A 137 -8.23 -25.35 8.74
N TYR A 138 -7.77 -26.12 9.73
CA TYR A 138 -6.79 -25.63 10.70
C TYR A 138 -5.43 -25.36 10.08
N LEU A 139 -4.94 -26.25 9.20
CA LEU A 139 -3.68 -26.05 8.48
C LEU A 139 -3.74 -24.82 7.56
N ASP A 140 -4.84 -24.64 6.83
CA ASP A 140 -5.08 -23.45 6.02
C ASP A 140 -5.07 -22.16 6.88
N SER A 141 -5.66 -22.22 8.08
CA SER A 141 -5.64 -21.11 9.03
C SER A 141 -4.25 -20.82 9.59
N ARG A 142 -3.41 -21.85 9.76
CA ARG A 142 -2.01 -21.68 10.17
C ARG A 142 -1.17 -21.05 9.07
N ILE A 143 -1.41 -21.39 7.80
CA ILE A 143 -0.80 -20.69 6.65
C ILE A 143 -1.22 -19.22 6.68
N ARG A 144 -2.51 -18.94 6.89
CA ARG A 144 -3.02 -17.57 6.99
C ARG A 144 -2.40 -16.77 8.14
N GLU A 145 -2.09 -17.42 9.27
CA GLU A 145 -1.36 -16.77 10.36
C GLU A 145 0.02 -16.29 9.92
N LEU A 146 0.77 -17.12 9.19
CA LEU A 146 2.09 -16.76 8.67
C LEU A 146 2.00 -15.59 7.68
N GLU A 147 0.95 -15.55 6.85
CA GLU A 147 0.68 -14.42 5.96
C GLU A 147 0.43 -13.13 6.76
N LEU A 148 -0.43 -13.17 7.78
CA LEU A 148 -0.71 -12.01 8.64
C LEU A 148 0.53 -11.53 9.41
N MET A 149 1.40 -12.46 9.84
CA MET A 149 2.69 -12.11 10.44
C MET A 149 3.61 -11.40 9.43
N ALA A 150 3.65 -11.86 8.18
CA ALA A 150 4.40 -11.20 7.13
C ALA A 150 3.85 -9.80 6.81
N ASP A 151 2.52 -9.65 6.79
CA ASP A 151 1.85 -8.37 6.58
C ASP A 151 2.12 -7.37 7.71
N LEU A 152 2.11 -7.83 8.97
CA LEU A 152 2.51 -7.00 10.11
C LEU A 152 3.95 -6.51 9.98
N ARG A 153 4.88 -7.41 9.63
CA ARG A 153 6.30 -7.03 9.40
C ARG A 153 6.44 -6.03 8.25
N ARG A 154 5.67 -6.19 7.17
CA ARG A 154 5.65 -5.24 6.05
C ARG A 154 5.09 -3.88 6.48
N ALA A 155 4.02 -3.86 7.28
CA ALA A 155 3.45 -2.62 7.80
C ALA A 155 4.44 -1.87 8.70
N ILE A 156 5.18 -2.58 9.55
CA ILE A 156 6.24 -2.00 10.40
C ILE A 156 7.36 -1.41 9.53
N ALA A 157 7.79 -2.12 8.48
CA ALA A 157 8.81 -1.61 7.57
C ALA A 157 8.37 -0.33 6.84
N GLU A 158 7.08 -0.23 6.46
CA GLU A 158 6.54 0.99 5.85
C GLU A 158 6.45 2.14 6.87
N LEU A 159 6.12 1.85 8.13
CA LEU A 159 6.18 2.83 9.22
C LEU A 159 7.60 3.38 9.41
N ASP A 160 8.59 2.49 9.51
CA ASP A 160 10.01 2.87 9.62
C ASP A 160 10.45 3.78 8.46
N ARG A 161 10.01 3.46 7.24
CA ARG A 161 10.25 4.27 6.05
C ARG A 161 9.61 5.66 6.17
N SER A 162 8.35 5.74 6.59
CA SER A 162 7.60 7.00 6.71
C SER A 162 8.19 7.95 7.76
N VAL A 163 8.74 7.40 8.86
CA VAL A 163 9.41 8.17 9.91
C VAL A 163 10.88 8.50 9.53
N GLY A 164 11.45 7.77 8.56
CA GLY A 164 12.82 7.94 8.11
C GLY A 164 13.87 7.39 9.09
N ARG A 165 13.42 6.57 10.05
CA ARG A 165 14.26 5.86 11.02
C ARG A 165 13.52 4.61 11.48
N ARG A 166 14.29 3.58 11.84
CA ARG A 166 13.77 2.40 12.54
C ARG A 166 13.15 2.81 13.88
N VAL A 167 11.83 2.66 14.00
CA VAL A 167 11.04 2.92 15.21
C VAL A 167 11.03 1.69 16.10
N VAL A 168 10.93 0.51 15.48
CA VAL A 168 10.89 -0.76 16.21
C VAL A 168 12.30 -1.34 16.33
N VAL A 169 12.96 -1.07 17.46
CA VAL A 169 14.16 -1.80 17.89
C VAL A 169 13.71 -3.10 18.56
N GLU A 170 13.03 -3.96 17.81
CA GLU A 170 13.01 -5.36 18.23
C GLU A 170 14.40 -5.92 17.95
N HIS A 171 15.03 -6.37 19.03
CA HIS A 171 16.01 -7.43 18.96
C HIS A 171 15.29 -8.57 18.25
N TYR A 172 15.49 -8.69 16.94
CA TYR A 172 15.47 -10.00 16.33
C TYR A 172 16.62 -10.74 17.02
N SER A 173 16.37 -11.27 18.23
CA SER A 173 16.91 -12.57 18.60
C SER A 173 16.67 -13.37 17.35
N GLU A 174 17.75 -13.76 16.67
CA GLU A 174 17.72 -14.68 15.55
C GLU A 174 16.59 -15.65 15.87
N ALA A 175 15.51 -15.56 15.09
CA ALA A 175 14.38 -16.43 15.27
C ALA A 175 14.94 -17.80 14.95
N ASN A 176 15.41 -18.49 16.00
CA ASN A 176 15.41 -19.92 16.09
C ASN A 176 13.97 -20.26 15.72
N PHE A 177 13.73 -20.56 14.45
CA PHE A 177 12.52 -21.20 14.04
C PHE A 177 12.60 -22.54 14.73
N PRO A 178 11.83 -22.82 15.80
CA PRO A 178 11.55 -24.20 16.05
C PRO A 178 10.74 -24.58 14.82
N LEU A 179 11.37 -25.25 13.85
CA LEU A 179 10.64 -26.34 13.23
C LEU A 179 10.04 -27.08 14.42
N PRO A 180 8.71 -27.27 14.50
CA PRO A 180 8.22 -28.25 15.44
C PRO A 180 9.04 -29.49 15.13
N GLU A 181 9.97 -29.86 16.02
CA GLU A 181 10.47 -31.21 16.01
C GLU A 181 9.19 -32.02 15.99
N PRO A 182 9.01 -32.93 15.02
CA PRO A 182 7.87 -33.80 15.08
C PRO A 182 7.98 -34.45 16.46
N SER A 183 7.10 -34.06 17.38
CA SER A 183 6.89 -34.77 18.63
C SER A 183 6.24 -36.06 18.21
N ILE A 184 7.06 -36.95 17.64
CA ILE A 184 6.84 -38.36 17.67
C ILE A 184 6.94 -38.65 19.16
N ASP A 185 5.81 -38.61 19.84
CA ASP A 185 5.67 -39.37 21.07
C ASP A 185 6.15 -40.76 20.70
N SER A 186 7.35 -41.11 21.17
CA SER A 186 7.96 -42.42 21.00
C SER A 186 7.15 -43.54 21.64
N ASP A 187 6.06 -43.16 22.32
CA ASP A 187 5.18 -44.01 23.11
C ASP A 187 3.81 -44.21 22.43
N VAL A 188 3.58 -43.70 21.22
CA VAL A 188 2.52 -44.26 20.37
C VAL A 188 3.02 -45.61 19.90
N GLU A 189 2.81 -46.63 20.74
CA GLU A 189 2.84 -48.03 20.35
C GLU A 189 2.09 -48.11 19.03
N ARG A 190 2.87 -48.37 17.97
CA ARG A 190 2.42 -48.38 16.59
C ARG A 190 1.27 -49.37 16.54
N ALA A 191 0.03 -48.87 16.62
CA ALA A 191 -1.14 -49.70 16.43
C ALA A 191 -0.86 -50.50 15.15
N PRO A 192 -0.97 -51.83 15.16
CA PRO A 192 -0.72 -52.61 13.97
C PRO A 192 -1.58 -51.96 12.88
N ALA A 193 -0.93 -51.57 11.79
CA ALA A 193 -1.63 -50.98 10.66
C ALA A 193 -2.89 -51.81 10.45
N PRO A 194 -4.10 -51.21 10.39
CA PRO A 194 -5.27 -52.00 10.05
C PRO A 194 -4.88 -52.69 8.74
N GLU A 195 -4.82 -54.03 8.77
CA GLU A 195 -4.62 -54.81 7.56
C GLU A 195 -5.65 -54.25 6.61
N LEU A 196 -5.18 -53.49 5.62
CA LEU A 196 -5.98 -53.12 4.48
C LEU A 196 -6.38 -54.47 3.92
N LEU A 197 -7.60 -54.91 4.25
CA LEU A 197 -8.28 -56.00 3.60
C LEU A 197 -8.47 -55.54 2.16
N LEU A 198 -7.41 -55.70 1.38
CA LEU A 198 -7.48 -55.70 -0.06
C LEU A 198 -8.50 -56.78 -0.39
N PRO A 199 -9.57 -56.48 -1.16
CA PRO A 199 -10.47 -57.51 -1.60
C PRO A 199 -9.64 -58.54 -2.36
N THR A 200 -9.52 -59.73 -1.79
CA THR A 200 -8.91 -60.87 -2.47
C THR A 200 -9.74 -61.14 -3.71
N SER A 201 -9.08 -61.08 -4.87
CA SER A 201 -9.64 -61.60 -6.12
C SER A 201 -9.83 -63.10 -5.96
N GLN A 202 -11.00 -63.52 -5.47
CA GLN A 202 -11.44 -64.90 -5.60
C GLN A 202 -11.85 -65.13 -7.05
N THR A 203 -10.97 -65.78 -7.79
CA THR A 203 -11.31 -66.54 -8.99
C THR A 203 -12.16 -67.73 -8.55
N ASP A 204 -13.47 -67.66 -8.78
CA ASP A 204 -14.34 -68.84 -8.74
C ASP A 204 -14.43 -69.42 -10.16
N PRO A 205 -14.09 -70.71 -10.38
CA PRO A 205 -14.14 -71.31 -11.70
C PRO A 205 -15.59 -71.73 -12.04
N GLY A 206 -16.22 -70.94 -12.90
CA GLY A 206 -17.23 -71.42 -13.84
C GLY A 206 -18.66 -71.49 -13.35
N VAL A 207 -19.46 -70.48 -13.72
CA VAL A 207 -20.82 -70.68 -14.23
C VAL A 207 -21.12 -69.59 -15.29
N ASP A 208 -21.23 -70.06 -16.54
CA ASP A 208 -21.93 -69.55 -17.74
C ASP A 208 -21.99 -68.04 -18.11
N SER A 209 -21.54 -67.75 -19.34
CA SER A 209 -22.00 -66.64 -20.20
C SER A 209 -23.39 -66.99 -20.80
N PRO A 210 -24.21 -66.07 -21.37
CA PRO A 210 -23.88 -64.82 -22.08
C PRO A 210 -24.73 -63.59 -21.59
N GLU A 211 -24.50 -62.32 -21.92
CA GLU A 211 -24.45 -61.70 -23.24
C GLU A 211 -23.69 -60.35 -23.22
N LYS A 212 -23.17 -59.99 -24.41
CA LYS A 212 -22.45 -58.75 -24.71
C LYS A 212 -23.39 -57.53 -24.66
N THR A 213 -22.96 -56.43 -24.04
CA THR A 213 -23.15 -55.08 -24.60
C THR A 213 -21.96 -54.21 -24.18
N ALA A 214 -21.15 -53.83 -25.17
CA ALA A 214 -20.05 -52.91 -25.03
C ALA A 214 -20.56 -51.47 -25.17
N VAL A 215 -20.18 -50.58 -24.25
CA VAL A 215 -20.13 -49.14 -24.52
C VAL A 215 -18.74 -48.66 -24.14
N ILE A 216 -18.00 -48.25 -25.18
CA ILE A 216 -16.66 -47.69 -25.13
C ILE A 216 -16.80 -46.19 -24.82
N VAL A 217 -16.06 -45.68 -23.84
CA VAL A 217 -15.80 -44.23 -23.70
C VAL A 217 -14.31 -44.01 -23.93
N GLN A 218 -13.97 -43.48 -25.11
CA GLN A 218 -12.62 -43.03 -25.44
C GLN A 218 -12.39 -41.59 -24.94
N ALA A 219 -11.18 -41.38 -24.44
CA ALA A 219 -10.63 -40.10 -24.02
C ALA A 219 -10.40 -39.14 -25.19
N SER A 220 -10.52 -37.84 -24.92
CA SER A 220 -9.93 -36.79 -25.74
C SER A 220 -9.24 -35.74 -24.86
N ALA A 221 -8.19 -35.17 -25.45
CA ALA A 221 -7.03 -34.60 -24.81
C ALA A 221 -7.11 -33.09 -24.53
N GLY A 222 -6.32 -32.65 -23.54
CA GLY A 222 -5.39 -31.51 -23.59
C GLY A 222 -5.94 -30.11 -23.91
N VAL A 223 -5.80 -29.18 -22.96
CA VAL A 223 -5.81 -27.74 -23.25
C VAL A 223 -4.53 -27.10 -22.70
N LYS A 224 -3.68 -26.65 -23.62
CA LYS A 224 -2.51 -25.78 -23.41
C LYS A 224 -2.92 -24.32 -23.63
N GLY A 225 -2.52 -23.45 -22.72
CA GLY A 225 -2.06 -22.08 -22.97
C GLY A 225 -3.08 -21.04 -23.47
N VAL A 226 -3.44 -20.09 -22.60
CA VAL A 226 -4.00 -18.80 -23.02
C VAL A 226 -2.95 -17.72 -22.77
N GLN A 227 -2.40 -17.23 -23.88
CA GLN A 227 -1.46 -16.11 -23.99
C GLN A 227 -2.23 -14.77 -23.98
N ARG A 228 -1.59 -13.73 -23.43
CA ARG A 228 -2.02 -12.33 -23.33
C ARG A 228 -2.05 -11.60 -24.69
N ASP A 229 -2.64 -10.40 -24.67
CA ASP A 229 -2.61 -9.27 -25.63
C ASP A 229 -3.78 -9.25 -26.65
N ASN A 230 -4.53 -8.17 -26.94
CA ASN A 230 -4.43 -6.74 -26.65
C ASN A 230 -5.80 -6.03 -26.77
N MET A 231 -5.91 -4.86 -26.11
CA MET A 231 -6.69 -3.67 -26.50
C MET A 231 -6.81 -3.53 -28.04
N THR A 232 -7.96 -3.19 -28.64
CA THR A 232 -8.65 -1.88 -28.68
C THR A 232 -9.95 -2.01 -29.51
N GLU A 233 -10.84 -1.02 -29.38
CA GLU A 233 -11.97 -0.68 -30.28
C GLU A 233 -13.34 -1.35 -30.04
N SER A 234 -14.17 -0.69 -29.23
CA SER A 234 -15.52 -0.30 -29.67
C SER A 234 -16.12 0.72 -28.69
N LEU A 235 -16.03 1.99 -29.07
CA LEU A 235 -16.73 3.10 -28.46
C LEU A 235 -18.21 3.12 -28.88
N HIS A 236 -19.04 3.71 -28.02
CA HIS A 236 -20.35 4.32 -28.27
C HIS A 236 -21.59 3.41 -28.42
N ARG A 237 -22.23 3.08 -27.29
CA ARG A 237 -23.71 3.15 -27.15
C ARG A 237 -24.21 2.95 -25.70
N ALA A 238 -23.99 3.91 -24.79
CA ALA A 238 -24.78 4.02 -23.55
C ALA A 238 -24.59 5.37 -22.85
N ALA A 239 -24.76 6.48 -23.58
CA ALA A 239 -24.90 7.80 -22.98
C ALA A 239 -25.90 8.61 -23.79
N GLY A 240 -27.04 8.95 -23.17
CA GLY A 240 -28.02 9.89 -23.71
C GLY A 240 -29.34 9.28 -24.16
N LYS A 241 -30.32 9.23 -23.24
CA LYS A 241 -31.75 9.53 -23.48
C LYS A 241 -32.57 9.22 -22.22
N VAL A 242 -32.63 10.16 -21.27
CA VAL A 242 -33.85 10.59 -20.57
C VAL A 242 -33.59 12.01 -20.06
N SER A 243 -33.91 13.01 -20.87
CA SER A 243 -33.98 14.42 -20.48
C SER A 243 -35.13 15.03 -21.27
N GLY A 244 -36.21 15.44 -20.60
CA GLY A 244 -37.32 16.16 -21.21
C GLY A 244 -38.73 15.91 -20.63
N LYS A 245 -39.04 16.54 -19.48
CA LYS A 245 -40.35 17.07 -19.00
C LYS A 245 -40.12 17.52 -17.54
N VAL A 246 -40.04 18.80 -17.12
CA VAL A 246 -40.96 19.96 -17.28
C VAL A 246 -42.38 19.52 -16.90
N ASP A 247 -43.01 19.90 -15.79
CA ASP A 247 -43.05 21.20 -15.11
C ASP A 247 -43.70 21.11 -13.71
N ASN A 248 -43.44 22.14 -12.90
CA ASN A 248 -44.37 22.78 -11.95
C ASN A 248 -44.90 21.99 -10.73
N GLN A 249 -44.40 22.32 -9.53
CA GLN A 249 -45.23 22.74 -8.39
C GLN A 249 -44.41 23.64 -7.44
N GLN A 250 -44.55 24.95 -7.64
CA GLN A 250 -44.34 25.94 -6.59
C GLN A 250 -45.55 25.97 -5.66
N ASN A 251 -45.27 26.21 -4.37
CA ASN A 251 -46.06 26.98 -3.41
C ASN A 251 -46.60 26.23 -2.17
N ARG A 252 -46.49 26.92 -1.02
CA ARG A 252 -46.85 26.59 0.39
C ARG A 252 -45.72 25.87 1.16
N LEU A 253 -45.07 26.43 2.20
CA LEU A 253 -45.44 27.50 3.14
C LEU A 253 -44.19 28.27 3.62
N VAL A 254 -44.36 29.59 3.73
CA VAL A 254 -43.49 30.54 4.43
C VAL A 254 -44.03 30.70 5.86
N ALA A 255 -43.16 30.61 6.89
CA ALA A 255 -42.96 31.67 7.89
C ALA A 255 -41.96 31.25 9.00
N PRO A 256 -41.17 32.19 9.54
CA PRO A 256 -40.07 31.95 10.48
C PRO A 256 -40.49 32.21 11.95
N ILE A 257 -39.77 31.63 12.91
CA ILE A 257 -39.77 32.09 14.30
C ILE A 257 -38.34 32.52 14.64
N ALA A 258 -38.18 33.83 14.83
CA ALA A 258 -37.10 34.44 15.56
C ALA A 258 -37.62 34.78 16.96
N SER A 259 -36.87 34.43 18.02
CA SER A 259 -36.71 35.30 19.19
C SER A 259 -35.65 34.76 20.16
N GLN A 260 -34.68 35.64 20.47
CA GLN A 260 -34.08 35.90 21.79
C GLN A 260 -33.03 34.89 22.31
N SER A 261 -31.75 35.27 22.46
CA SER A 261 -31.09 36.32 23.27
C SER A 261 -30.75 35.85 24.70
N GLY A 262 -29.48 36.00 25.07
CA GLY A 262 -28.85 35.63 26.35
C GLY A 262 -27.57 34.85 26.04
N GLU A 263 -26.40 35.44 25.78
CA GLU A 263 -25.65 36.38 26.63
C GLU A 263 -25.39 35.85 28.05
N SER A 264 -24.36 35.00 28.17
CA SER A 264 -23.55 34.77 29.39
C SER A 264 -22.47 33.73 29.07
N ALA A 265 -21.22 34.15 28.83
CA ALA A 265 -20.16 34.25 29.83
C ALA A 265 -19.31 32.96 29.93
N ASN A 266 -18.27 32.87 29.09
CA ASN A 266 -17.10 32.04 29.36
C ASN A 266 -15.86 32.95 29.34
N ARG A 267 -15.50 33.43 30.53
CA ARG A 267 -14.25 34.13 30.84
C ARG A 267 -13.71 33.54 32.15
N TRP A 268 -12.98 32.44 32.04
CA TRP A 268 -12.03 31.84 33.00
C TRP A 268 -11.23 30.87 32.12
N ILE A 269 -9.90 30.90 31.99
CA ILE A 269 -8.82 30.70 32.97
C ILE A 269 -7.52 31.07 32.20
N GLU A 270 -6.76 32.07 32.68
CA GLU A 270 -5.36 32.00 33.18
C GLU A 270 -4.32 31.76 32.06
N GLU A 271 -3.12 32.30 32.04
CA GLU A 271 -2.29 33.18 32.87
C GLU A 271 -1.16 33.66 31.93
#